data_AF-A0A919JH88-F1
#
_entry.id   AF-A0A919JH88-F1
#
_cell.length_a   1.000
_cell.length_b   1.000
_cell.length_c   1.000
_cell.angle_alpha   90.00
_cell.angle_beta   90.00
_cell.angle_gamma   90.00
#
_symmetry.space_group_name_H-M   'P 1'
#
loop_
_entity.id
_entity.type
_entity.pdbx_description
1 polymer ?
#
loop_
_entity_poly.entity_id
_entity_poly.type
_entity_poly.pdbx_seq_one_letter_code
_entity_poly.pdbx_strand_id
1 'polypeptide(L)'
;MTPVTTGEYLTTWLAGRRGLSPKTVRGYGDHIRAYLIPHLGDIPLQHLRASHIQAMFTALHTRNEEIRAGRASDDPIVRMKFRGVRPLKAASLRGLYATLRVALNDAVRRAKLIPANPALGVELEAGSRPKARVWTPKAIEWWQASGERPSPVMVWRPEQAGQFLDYAQRHDPVLYPLFALILHRALRRGEACGLRDHDVDLGEADLTVVQQITTVGYTPVVRKVKSDAGDRIIPLGPTTVALLAEYLNMRQGWQEASGDAWPNTGFFFIRPDGQPWHPRSSATASTTSSPRAACRQCGCTTCATVPPRTSGTAAPT
;
A
#
# COMPACT_ATOMS: atom_id res chain seq x y z
N MET A 1 40.51 10.58 17.80
CA MET A 1 39.06 10.30 17.71
C MET A 1 38.80 9.55 16.41
N THR A 2 38.25 8.34 16.49
CA THR A 2 37.84 7.58 15.31
C THR A 2 36.75 8.36 14.58
N PRO A 3 36.86 8.61 13.27
CA PRO A 3 35.84 9.36 12.55
C PRO A 3 34.53 8.55 12.52
N VAL A 4 33.41 9.19 12.86
CA VAL A 4 32.08 8.55 12.83
C VAL A 4 31.80 7.97 11.45
N THR A 5 31.44 6.69 11.40
CA THR A 5 31.09 6.04 10.14
C THR A 5 29.71 6.48 9.67
N THR A 6 29.45 6.36 8.37
CA THR A 6 28.13 6.69 7.81
C THR A 6 27.05 5.79 8.42
N GLY A 7 27.36 4.52 8.70
CA GLY A 7 26.42 3.58 9.33
C GLY A 7 26.04 3.96 10.76
N GLU A 8 27.04 4.32 11.58
CA GLU A 8 26.84 4.81 12.96
C GLU A 8 26.01 6.09 12.97
N TYR A 9 26.34 7.04 12.09
CA TYR A 9 25.61 8.28 11.97
C TYR A 9 24.14 8.03 11.58
N LEU A 10 23.86 7.25 10.55
CA LEU A 10 22.49 6.98 10.09
C LEU A 10 21.64 6.31 11.17
N THR A 11 22.23 5.38 11.93
CA THR A 11 21.57 4.67 13.03
C THR A 11 21.20 5.64 14.14
N THR A 12 22.17 6.47 14.58
CA THR A 12 21.97 7.46 15.64
C THR A 12 21.00 8.56 15.21
N TRP A 13 21.10 9.02 13.96
CA TRP A 13 20.21 10.02 13.37
C TRP A 13 18.75 9.57 13.39
N LEU A 14 18.47 8.31 13.01
CA LEU A 14 17.09 7.80 13.04
C LEU A 14 16.56 7.69 14.48
N ALA A 15 17.38 7.22 15.43
CA ALA A 15 17.01 7.11 16.84
C ALA A 15 16.75 8.47 17.51
N GLY A 16 17.52 9.49 17.12
CA GLY A 16 17.37 10.87 17.61
C GLY A 16 16.22 11.64 16.99
N ARG A 17 15.62 11.17 15.89
CA ARG A 17 14.56 11.92 15.20
C ARG A 17 13.27 11.95 16.00
N ARG A 18 12.62 13.11 16.04
CA ARG A 18 11.33 13.35 16.70
C ARG A 18 10.30 13.84 15.69
N GLY A 19 9.01 13.74 16.05
CA GLY A 19 7.90 14.19 15.21
C GLY A 19 7.61 13.32 13.98
N LEU A 20 8.21 12.12 13.87
CA LEU A 20 7.90 11.20 12.80
C LEU A 20 6.76 10.25 13.12
N SER A 21 5.97 9.99 12.08
CA SER A 21 5.04 8.87 12.06
C SER A 21 5.82 7.53 12.23
N PRO A 22 5.35 6.57 13.05
CA PRO A 22 5.98 5.26 13.14
C PRO A 22 6.18 4.53 11.79
N LYS A 23 5.29 4.77 10.81
CA LYS A 23 5.45 4.25 9.45
C LYS A 23 6.68 4.82 8.74
N THR A 24 6.95 6.12 8.95
CA THR A 24 8.13 6.80 8.42
C THR A 24 9.40 6.29 9.10
N VAL A 25 9.38 6.12 10.43
CA VAL A 25 10.51 5.53 11.17
C VAL A 25 10.85 4.15 10.64
N ARG A 26 9.85 3.27 10.50
CA ARG A 26 10.03 1.93 9.93
C ARG A 26 10.59 1.99 8.52
N GLY A 27 10.01 2.81 7.64
CA GLY A 27 10.48 2.95 6.27
C GLY A 27 11.93 3.42 6.18
N TYR A 28 12.32 4.40 7.01
CA TYR A 28 13.71 4.86 7.08
C TYR A 28 14.63 3.77 7.63
N GLY A 29 14.22 3.07 8.69
CA GLY A 29 14.99 1.98 9.26
C GLY A 29 15.17 0.80 8.29
N ASP A 30 14.17 0.51 7.47
CA ASP A 30 14.25 -0.50 6.41
C ASP A 30 15.25 -0.06 5.33
N HIS A 31 15.22 1.19 4.89
CA HIS A 31 16.21 1.74 3.95
C HIS A 31 17.64 1.69 4.50
N ILE A 32 17.82 2.13 5.75
CA ILE A 32 19.13 2.21 6.40
C ILE A 32 19.73 0.81 6.54
N ARG A 33 19.00 -0.13 7.15
CA ARG A 33 19.53 -1.47 7.46
C ARG A 33 19.70 -2.34 6.23
N ALA A 34 18.76 -2.30 5.29
CA ALA A 34 18.77 -3.23 4.16
C ALA A 34 19.63 -2.75 2.98
N TYR A 35 19.89 -1.44 2.85
CA TYR A 35 20.56 -0.89 1.66
C TYR A 35 21.65 0.12 1.98
N LEU A 36 21.44 1.09 2.88
CA LEU A 36 22.47 2.12 3.12
C LEU A 36 23.67 1.57 3.88
N ILE A 37 23.46 0.89 5.01
CA ILE A 37 24.56 0.33 5.82
C ILE A 37 25.38 -0.71 5.03
N PRO A 38 24.77 -1.68 4.31
CA PRO A 38 25.55 -2.67 3.57
C PRO A 38 26.49 -2.12 2.49
N HIS A 39 26.25 -0.90 1.99
CA HIS A 39 27.02 -0.32 0.90
C HIS A 39 27.85 0.90 1.30
N LEU A 40 27.37 1.69 2.26
CA LEU A 40 27.99 2.96 2.67
C LEU A 40 28.44 2.94 4.13
N GLY A 41 28.06 1.92 4.90
CA GLY A 41 28.17 1.88 6.36
C GLY A 41 29.58 2.13 6.88
N ASP A 42 30.57 1.45 6.30
CA ASP A 42 31.97 1.48 6.73
C ASP A 42 32.71 2.76 6.33
N ILE A 43 32.11 3.57 5.45
CA ILE A 43 32.74 4.79 4.94
C ILE A 43 32.64 5.88 6.03
N PRO A 44 33.75 6.50 6.45
CA PRO A 44 33.71 7.65 7.34
C PRO A 44 32.83 8.74 6.76
N LEU A 45 31.94 9.34 7.57
CA LEU A 45 30.94 10.27 7.08
C LEU A 45 31.56 11.47 6.32
N GLN A 46 32.72 11.95 6.77
CA GLN A 46 33.47 13.03 6.13
C GLN A 46 34.09 12.64 4.78
N HIS A 47 34.28 11.35 4.53
CA HIS A 47 34.81 10.81 3.27
C HIS A 47 33.71 10.31 2.34
N LEU A 48 32.44 10.43 2.73
CA LEU A 48 31.32 10.04 1.87
C LEU A 48 31.23 11.01 0.68
N ARG A 49 31.36 10.48 -0.53
CA ARG A 49 31.33 11.22 -1.80
C ARG A 49 30.15 10.76 -2.66
N ALA A 50 29.78 11.60 -3.63
CA ALA A 50 28.75 11.25 -4.62
C ALA A 50 29.08 9.95 -5.37
N SER A 51 30.36 9.68 -5.64
CA SER A 51 30.81 8.45 -6.31
C SER A 51 30.50 7.19 -5.51
N HIS A 52 30.60 7.20 -4.18
CA HIS A 52 30.22 6.06 -3.34
C HIS A 52 28.71 5.81 -3.41
N ILE A 53 27.91 6.88 -3.41
CA ILE A 53 26.46 6.78 -3.52
C ILE A 53 26.07 6.27 -4.92
N GLN A 54 26.73 6.74 -5.97
CA GLN A 54 26.52 6.25 -7.34
C GLN A 54 26.88 4.77 -7.44
N ALA A 55 28.04 4.36 -6.89
CA ALA A 55 28.47 2.96 -6.86
C ALA A 55 27.46 2.05 -6.14
N MET A 56 26.87 2.51 -5.03
CA MET A 56 25.77 1.80 -4.37
C MET A 56 24.57 1.62 -5.32
N PHE A 57 24.11 2.67 -6.00
CA PHE A 57 22.97 2.55 -6.92
C PHE A 57 23.28 1.66 -8.13
N THR A 58 24.51 1.70 -8.65
CA THR A 58 24.99 0.76 -9.68
C THR A 58 24.93 -0.67 -9.17
N ALA A 59 25.41 -0.96 -7.96
CA ALA A 59 25.35 -2.30 -7.37
C ALA A 59 23.90 -2.78 -7.19
N LEU A 60 22.98 -1.90 -6.77
CA LEU A 60 21.55 -2.22 -6.68
C LEU A 60 20.92 -2.49 -8.05
N HIS A 61 21.36 -1.79 -9.10
CA HIS A 61 20.93 -2.04 -10.47
C HIS A 61 21.40 -3.43 -10.94
N THR A 62 22.69 -3.73 -10.81
CA THR A 62 23.26 -5.05 -11.13
C THR A 62 22.52 -6.16 -10.39
N ARG A 63 22.26 -5.97 -9.09
CA ARG A 63 21.48 -6.92 -8.29
C ARG A 63 20.05 -7.12 -8.83
N ASN A 64 19.41 -6.06 -9.33
CA ASN A 64 18.09 -6.17 -9.95
C ASN A 64 18.14 -6.99 -11.24
N GLU A 65 19.18 -6.83 -12.06
CA GLU A 65 19.40 -7.61 -13.28
C GLU A 65 19.63 -9.09 -12.96
N GLU A 66 20.47 -9.41 -11.97
CA GLU A 66 20.67 -10.78 -11.48
C GLU A 66 19.34 -11.42 -11.04
N ILE A 67 18.51 -10.68 -10.29
CA ILE A 67 17.21 -11.18 -9.86
C ILE A 67 16.30 -11.43 -11.06
N ARG A 68 16.31 -10.57 -12.08
CA ARG A 68 15.53 -10.79 -13.31
C ARG A 68 16.01 -12.03 -14.07
N ALA A 69 17.31 -12.12 -14.31
CA ALA A 69 17.94 -13.23 -15.01
C ALA A 69 17.72 -14.56 -14.28
N GLY A 70 17.98 -14.61 -12.96
CA GLY A 70 17.79 -15.81 -12.16
C GLY A 70 16.34 -16.29 -12.09
N ARG A 71 15.36 -15.38 -12.18
CA ARG A 71 13.94 -15.74 -12.24
C ARG A 71 13.50 -16.23 -13.63
N ALA A 72 14.15 -15.74 -14.67
CA ALA A 72 13.92 -16.14 -16.06
C ALA A 72 14.72 -17.39 -16.46
N SER A 73 15.67 -17.83 -15.63
CA SER A 73 16.53 -18.98 -15.89
C SER A 73 15.75 -20.28 -16.09
N ASP A 74 16.21 -21.10 -17.03
CA ASP A 74 15.67 -22.44 -17.28
C ASP A 74 16.05 -23.45 -16.21
N ASP A 75 17.10 -23.19 -15.44
CA ASP A 75 17.55 -24.04 -14.34
C ASP A 75 16.63 -23.89 -13.09
N PRO A 76 15.95 -24.97 -12.65
CA PRO A 76 15.12 -24.96 -11.44
C PRO A 76 15.87 -24.54 -10.16
N ILE A 77 17.14 -24.91 -10.00
CA ILE A 77 17.96 -24.61 -8.82
C ILE A 77 18.23 -23.11 -8.75
N VAL A 78 18.57 -22.49 -9.88
CA VAL A 78 18.75 -21.04 -9.98
C VAL A 78 17.45 -20.32 -9.67
N ARG A 79 16.32 -20.74 -10.26
CA ARG A 79 15.01 -20.15 -9.95
C ARG A 79 14.65 -20.24 -8.47
N MET A 80 15.01 -21.34 -7.80
CA MET A 80 14.72 -21.54 -6.37
C MET A 80 15.43 -20.50 -5.50
N LYS A 81 16.69 -20.15 -5.81
CA LYS A 81 17.46 -19.12 -5.09
C LYS A 81 16.80 -17.74 -5.12
N PHE A 82 16.06 -17.43 -6.18
CA PHE A 82 15.40 -16.14 -6.37
C PHE A 82 13.89 -16.17 -6.09
N ARG A 83 13.37 -17.28 -5.54
CA ARG A 83 11.95 -17.40 -5.19
C ARG A 83 11.60 -16.39 -4.10
N GLY A 84 10.52 -15.62 -4.31
CA GLY A 84 10.08 -14.58 -3.37
C GLY A 84 10.87 -13.26 -3.44
N VAL A 85 12.08 -13.26 -3.99
CA VAL A 85 12.91 -12.07 -4.16
C VAL A 85 12.41 -11.25 -5.34
N ARG A 86 12.25 -9.93 -5.17
CA ARG A 86 11.80 -9.02 -6.22
C ARG A 86 12.85 -7.93 -6.46
N PRO A 87 13.09 -7.56 -7.73
CA PRO A 87 13.89 -6.38 -8.03
C PRO A 87 13.26 -5.13 -7.41
N LEU A 88 14.11 -4.22 -6.95
CA LEU A 88 13.71 -2.89 -6.53
C LEU A 88 13.16 -2.10 -7.71
N LYS A 89 12.06 -1.39 -7.48
CA LYS A 89 11.48 -0.48 -8.48
C LYS A 89 12.17 0.88 -8.37
N ALA A 90 12.16 1.65 -9.47
CA ALA A 90 12.69 3.02 -9.48
C ALA A 90 12.08 3.91 -8.37
N ALA A 91 10.79 3.73 -8.05
CA ALA A 91 10.16 4.42 -6.92
C ALA A 91 10.78 4.07 -5.56
N SER A 92 11.16 2.80 -5.35
CA SER A 92 11.84 2.35 -4.13
C SER A 92 13.26 2.91 -4.04
N LEU A 93 14.01 2.91 -5.14
CA LEU A 93 15.35 3.51 -5.21
C LEU A 93 15.31 5.02 -4.91
N ARG A 94 14.32 5.73 -5.43
CA ARG A 94 14.08 7.15 -5.09
C ARG A 94 13.72 7.35 -3.62
N GLY A 95 12.93 6.45 -3.04
CA GLY A 95 12.61 6.50 -1.60
C GLY A 95 13.84 6.30 -0.71
N LEU A 96 14.71 5.36 -1.10
CA LEU A 96 16.01 5.13 -0.48
C LEU A 96 16.89 6.39 -0.57
N TYR A 97 17.05 6.94 -1.77
CA TYR A 97 17.81 8.17 -2.00
C TYR A 97 17.26 9.37 -1.22
N ALA A 98 15.94 9.55 -1.21
CA ALA A 98 15.31 10.62 -0.45
C ALA A 98 15.60 10.49 1.06
N THR A 99 15.63 9.28 1.59
CA THR A 99 15.99 9.03 2.99
C THR A 99 17.43 9.42 3.28
N LEU A 100 18.37 8.96 2.45
CA LEU A 100 19.79 9.32 2.55
C LEU A 100 19.98 10.83 2.45
N ARG A 101 19.35 11.49 1.47
CA ARG A 101 19.43 12.94 1.26
C ARG A 101 18.94 13.72 2.46
N VAL A 102 17.84 13.30 3.10
CA VAL A 102 17.32 13.94 4.32
C VAL A 102 18.31 13.75 5.48
N ALA A 103 18.83 12.54 5.68
CA ALA A 103 19.79 12.27 6.74
C ALA A 103 21.09 13.10 6.59
N LEU A 104 21.61 13.22 5.37
CA LEU A 104 22.81 14.00 5.08
C LEU A 104 22.56 15.51 5.11
N ASN A 105 21.35 15.98 4.77
CA ASN A 105 20.98 17.38 5.01
C ASN A 105 20.96 17.72 6.51
N ASP A 106 20.48 16.82 7.35
CA ASP A 106 20.55 16.98 8.80
C ASP A 106 22.01 16.91 9.31
N ALA A 107 22.87 16.10 8.67
CA ALA A 107 24.30 16.03 8.99
C ALA A 107 25.01 17.37 8.75
N VAL A 108 24.65 18.06 7.68
CA VAL A 108 25.15 19.40 7.35
C VAL A 108 24.56 20.45 8.30
N ARG A 109 23.23 20.50 8.41
CA ARG A 109 22.53 21.65 9.02
C ARG A 109 22.40 21.55 10.53
N ARG A 110 22.10 20.36 11.06
CA ARG A 110 21.83 20.14 12.48
C ARG A 110 23.07 19.68 13.23
N ALA A 111 23.72 18.64 12.72
CA ALA A 111 24.86 18.03 13.39
C ALA A 111 26.21 18.70 13.03
N LYS A 112 26.25 19.47 11.92
CA LYS A 112 27.45 20.14 11.40
C LYS A 112 28.67 19.20 11.26
N LEU A 113 28.42 17.93 10.93
CA LEU A 113 29.46 16.90 10.81
C LEU A 113 30.16 16.91 9.44
N ILE A 114 29.49 17.46 8.42
CA ILE A 114 29.99 17.57 7.06
C ILE A 114 29.65 18.94 6.49
N PRO A 115 30.49 19.50 5.60
CA PRO A 115 30.31 20.86 5.07
C PRO A 115 29.22 20.94 4.01
N ALA A 116 28.98 19.85 3.26
CA ALA A 116 28.02 19.80 2.17
C ALA A 116 27.40 18.41 2.07
N ASN A 117 26.22 18.31 1.45
CA ASN A 117 25.52 17.04 1.28
C ASN A 117 26.03 16.32 0.01
N PRO A 118 26.75 15.18 0.13
CA PRO A 118 27.32 14.48 -1.02
C PRO A 118 26.26 13.83 -1.93
N ALA A 119 25.00 13.72 -1.49
CA ALA A 119 23.93 13.17 -2.31
C ALA A 119 23.44 14.13 -3.40
N LEU A 120 23.66 15.45 -3.29
CA LEU A 120 23.00 16.44 -4.15
C LEU A 120 23.35 16.33 -5.65
N GLY A 121 24.51 15.78 -6.00
CA GLY A 121 24.94 15.58 -7.39
C GLY A 121 24.72 14.17 -7.95
N VAL A 122 23.99 13.31 -7.23
CA VAL A 122 23.76 11.92 -7.67
C VAL A 122 22.55 11.88 -8.62
N GLU A 123 22.78 11.42 -9.84
CA GLU A 123 21.74 11.21 -10.83
C GLU A 123 21.13 9.81 -10.69
N LEU A 124 19.80 9.76 -10.65
CA LEU A 124 19.04 8.51 -10.62
C LEU A 124 18.18 8.39 -11.85
N GLU A 125 18.07 7.16 -12.35
CA GLU A 125 17.17 6.86 -13.47
C GLU A 125 15.76 7.38 -13.23
N ALA A 126 15.22 8.04 -14.26
CA ALA A 126 13.87 8.55 -14.24
C ALA A 126 12.86 7.39 -14.34
N GLY A 127 12.43 6.83 -13.21
CA GLY A 127 11.23 6.02 -13.15
C GLY A 127 9.99 6.78 -13.66
N SER A 128 9.25 6.18 -14.59
CA SER A 128 7.98 6.72 -15.07
C SER A 128 6.89 6.58 -14.01
N ARG A 129 6.05 7.61 -13.86
CA ARG A 129 4.85 7.49 -13.04
C ARG A 129 3.84 6.62 -13.80
N PRO A 130 3.16 5.66 -13.13
CA PRO A 130 2.13 4.89 -13.79
C PRO A 130 1.04 5.83 -14.26
N LYS A 131 0.72 5.77 -15.57
CA LYS A 131 -0.37 6.57 -16.15
C LYS A 131 -1.67 5.80 -15.97
N ALA A 132 -2.63 6.37 -15.25
CA ALA A 132 -3.94 5.75 -15.13
C ALA A 132 -4.60 5.62 -16.51
N ARG A 133 -5.20 4.45 -16.78
CA ARG A 133 -6.00 4.21 -17.99
C ARG A 133 -7.37 3.66 -17.59
N VAL A 134 -8.38 3.89 -18.42
CA VAL A 134 -9.74 3.38 -18.16
C VAL A 134 -9.91 1.99 -18.76
N TRP A 135 -10.67 1.12 -18.10
CA TRP A 135 -11.10 -0.17 -18.64
C TRP A 135 -12.16 0.03 -19.75
N THR A 136 -11.71 0.17 -20.99
CA THR A 136 -12.58 0.16 -22.18
C THR A 136 -12.89 -1.28 -22.61
N PRO A 137 -13.93 -1.53 -23.43
CA PRO A 137 -14.20 -2.87 -23.98
C PRO A 137 -12.98 -3.48 -24.67
N LYS A 138 -12.30 -2.71 -25.55
CA LYS A 138 -11.05 -3.15 -26.18
C LYS A 138 -9.91 -3.44 -25.19
N ALA A 139 -9.81 -2.67 -24.11
CA ALA A 139 -8.80 -2.91 -23.08
C ALA A 139 -9.08 -4.21 -22.31
N ILE A 140 -10.36 -4.51 -22.07
CA ILE A 140 -10.83 -5.76 -21.47
C ILE A 140 -10.52 -6.93 -22.39
N GLU A 141 -10.90 -6.86 -23.67
CA GLU A 141 -10.61 -7.89 -24.68
C GLU A 141 -9.10 -8.17 -24.78
N TRP A 142 -8.29 -7.12 -24.91
CA TRP A 142 -6.83 -7.24 -24.92
C TRP A 142 -6.31 -7.93 -23.67
N TRP A 143 -6.79 -7.53 -22.49
CA TRP A 143 -6.34 -8.12 -21.23
C TRP A 143 -6.76 -9.58 -21.09
N GLN A 144 -7.96 -9.94 -21.53
CA GLN A 144 -8.44 -11.32 -21.53
C GLN A 144 -7.62 -12.21 -22.48
N ALA A 145 -7.28 -11.69 -23.67
CA ALA A 145 -6.50 -12.42 -24.66
C ALA A 145 -5.01 -12.55 -24.28
N SER A 146 -4.39 -11.47 -23.81
CA SER A 146 -2.95 -11.41 -23.54
C SER A 146 -2.57 -11.74 -22.10
N GLY A 147 -3.50 -11.61 -21.15
CA GLY A 147 -3.21 -11.58 -19.71
C GLY A 147 -2.50 -10.30 -19.25
N GLU A 148 -2.16 -9.39 -20.16
CA GLU A 148 -1.41 -8.18 -19.89
C GLU A 148 -2.31 -6.96 -19.71
N ARG A 149 -2.05 -6.18 -18.65
CA ARG A 149 -2.82 -4.97 -18.37
C ARG A 149 -2.23 -3.78 -19.13
N PRO A 150 -3.04 -2.97 -19.83
CA PRO A 150 -2.55 -1.79 -20.56
C PRO A 150 -1.85 -0.76 -19.67
N SER A 151 -2.19 -0.73 -18.38
CA SER A 151 -1.49 0.06 -17.37
C SER A 151 -1.48 -0.67 -16.02
N PRO A 152 -0.45 -0.46 -15.19
CA PRO A 152 -0.47 -0.89 -13.79
C PRO A 152 -1.64 -0.31 -12.98
N VAL A 153 -2.15 0.85 -13.39
CA VAL A 153 -3.29 1.54 -12.76
C VAL A 153 -4.42 1.62 -13.78
N MET A 154 -5.44 0.80 -13.55
CA MET A 154 -6.66 0.79 -14.36
C MET A 154 -7.82 1.33 -13.55
N VAL A 155 -8.62 2.20 -14.16
CA VAL A 155 -9.77 2.90 -13.58
C VAL A 155 -11.05 2.33 -14.17
N TRP A 156 -12.05 2.09 -13.31
CA TRP A 156 -13.36 1.60 -13.73
C TRP A 156 -14.20 2.71 -14.35
N ARG A 157 -15.04 2.32 -15.31
CA ARG A 157 -16.17 3.12 -15.77
C ARG A 157 -17.33 3.02 -14.78
N PRO A 158 -18.29 3.97 -14.78
CA PRO A 158 -19.46 3.92 -13.90
C PRO A 158 -20.22 2.59 -13.99
N GLU A 159 -20.40 2.03 -15.18
CA GLU A 159 -21.14 0.78 -15.39
C GLU A 159 -20.41 -0.41 -14.74
N GLN A 160 -19.07 -0.41 -14.81
CA GLN A 160 -18.25 -1.45 -14.18
C GLN A 160 -18.25 -1.32 -12.65
N ALA A 161 -18.26 -0.08 -12.15
CA ALA A 161 -18.40 0.17 -10.71
C ALA A 161 -19.78 -0.30 -10.21
N GLY A 162 -20.85 -0.04 -10.97
CA GLY A 162 -22.20 -0.56 -10.70
C GLY A 162 -22.24 -2.08 -10.67
N GLN A 163 -21.71 -2.75 -11.71
CA GLN A 163 -21.60 -4.22 -11.76
C GLN A 163 -20.85 -4.81 -10.56
N PHE A 164 -19.79 -4.14 -10.11
CA PHE A 164 -19.06 -4.54 -8.90
C PHE A 164 -19.92 -4.39 -7.65
N LEU A 165 -20.68 -3.29 -7.52
CA LEU A 165 -21.59 -3.09 -6.39
C LEU A 165 -22.72 -4.12 -6.38
N ASP A 166 -23.33 -4.42 -7.52
CA ASP A 166 -24.36 -5.46 -7.64
C ASP A 166 -23.82 -6.85 -7.26
N TYR A 167 -22.56 -7.13 -7.60
CA TYR A 167 -21.89 -8.36 -7.22
C TYR A 167 -21.61 -8.39 -5.72
N ALA A 168 -21.03 -7.32 -5.17
CA ALA A 168 -20.73 -7.22 -3.75
C ALA A 168 -21.99 -7.36 -2.89
N GLN A 169 -23.10 -6.75 -3.29
CA GLN A 169 -24.37 -6.88 -2.59
C GLN A 169 -24.84 -8.34 -2.49
N ARG A 170 -24.68 -9.12 -3.57
CA ARG A 170 -25.10 -10.53 -3.62
C ARG A 170 -24.17 -11.49 -2.90
N HIS A 171 -22.87 -11.24 -2.94
CA HIS A 171 -21.85 -12.20 -2.50
C HIS A 171 -21.11 -11.78 -1.22
N ASP A 172 -21.16 -10.51 -0.85
CA ASP A 172 -20.55 -9.95 0.35
C ASP A 172 -21.39 -8.79 0.92
N PRO A 173 -22.62 -9.08 1.36
CA PRO A 173 -23.53 -8.07 1.89
C PRO A 173 -22.97 -7.33 3.12
N VAL A 174 -22.02 -7.95 3.82
CA VAL A 174 -21.34 -7.37 4.99
C VAL A 174 -20.40 -6.23 4.58
N LEU A 175 -19.63 -6.38 3.49
CA LEU A 175 -18.71 -5.34 3.01
C LEU A 175 -19.34 -4.38 1.98
N TYR A 176 -20.45 -4.76 1.38
CA TYR A 176 -21.14 -3.94 0.38
C TYR A 176 -21.36 -2.47 0.80
N PRO A 177 -21.87 -2.17 2.01
CA PRO A 177 -22.07 -0.78 2.45
C PRO A 177 -20.78 0.05 2.48
N LEU A 178 -19.65 -0.56 2.89
CA LEU A 178 -18.34 0.07 2.88
C LEU A 178 -17.85 0.36 1.46
N PHE A 179 -18.05 -0.58 0.52
CA PHE A 179 -17.67 -0.38 -0.88
C PHE A 179 -18.51 0.69 -1.56
N ALA A 180 -19.83 0.69 -1.35
CA ALA A 180 -20.74 1.69 -1.87
C ALA A 180 -20.37 3.09 -1.37
N LEU A 181 -20.10 3.22 -0.07
CA LEU A 181 -19.69 4.51 0.51
C LEU A 181 -18.37 5.02 -0.10
N ILE A 182 -17.37 4.15 -0.27
CA ILE A 182 -16.09 4.50 -0.92
C ILE A 182 -16.31 4.97 -2.36
N LEU A 183 -17.15 4.28 -3.13
CA LEU A 183 -17.40 4.62 -4.54
C LEU A 183 -18.22 5.90 -4.69
N HIS A 184 -19.23 6.13 -3.83
CA HIS A 184 -20.08 7.32 -3.90
C HIS A 184 -19.40 8.58 -3.36
N ARG A 185 -18.53 8.45 -2.34
CA ARG A 185 -17.95 9.60 -1.60
C ARG A 185 -16.43 9.70 -1.69
N ALA A 186 -15.79 8.84 -2.48
CA ALA A 186 -14.35 8.84 -2.74
C ALA A 186 -13.48 8.81 -1.47
N LEU A 187 -13.96 8.17 -0.40
CA LEU A 187 -13.21 7.97 0.83
C LEU A 187 -11.98 7.11 0.55
N ARG A 188 -10.83 7.48 1.13
CA ARG A 188 -9.69 6.56 1.10
C ARG A 188 -10.07 5.34 1.92
N ARG A 189 -9.70 4.14 1.47
CA ARG A 189 -10.02 2.89 2.18
C ARG A 189 -9.69 2.90 3.69
N GLY A 190 -8.56 3.52 4.06
CA GLY A 190 -8.19 3.67 5.48
C GLY A 190 -9.10 4.63 6.25
N GLU A 191 -9.61 5.69 5.61
CA GLU A 191 -10.60 6.62 6.18
C GLU A 191 -11.93 5.89 6.41
N ALA A 192 -12.43 5.18 5.39
CA ALA A 192 -13.66 4.39 5.52
C ALA A 192 -13.56 3.33 6.62
N CYS A 193 -12.47 2.55 6.68
CA CYS A 193 -12.28 1.57 7.76
C CYS A 193 -12.07 2.23 9.13
N GLY A 194 -11.70 3.51 9.18
CA GLY A 194 -11.44 4.24 10.42
C GLY A 194 -12.63 5.08 10.92
N LEU A 195 -13.74 5.09 10.19
CA LEU A 195 -14.92 5.86 10.57
C LEU A 195 -15.47 5.39 11.93
N ARG A 196 -15.85 6.33 12.80
CA ARG A 196 -16.43 6.04 14.13
C ARG A 196 -17.94 6.20 14.10
N ASP A 197 -18.62 5.57 15.06
CA ASP A 197 -20.08 5.71 15.19
C ASP A 197 -20.51 7.18 15.37
N HIS A 198 -19.83 7.92 16.25
CA HIS A 198 -20.18 9.34 16.48
C HIS A 198 -19.79 10.29 15.35
N ASP A 199 -19.02 9.81 14.37
CA ASP A 199 -18.62 10.61 13.20
C ASP A 199 -19.64 10.47 12.06
N VAL A 200 -20.72 9.69 12.22
CA VAL A 200 -21.75 9.45 11.19
C VAL A 200 -23.11 9.87 11.71
N ASP A 201 -23.69 10.90 11.11
CA ASP A 201 -25.03 11.36 11.44
C ASP A 201 -25.97 11.09 10.26
N LEU A 202 -26.78 10.04 10.40
CA LEU A 202 -27.78 9.70 9.38
C LEU A 202 -29.00 10.63 9.42
N GLY A 203 -29.23 11.35 10.53
CA GLY A 203 -30.30 12.33 10.67
C GLY A 203 -29.98 13.64 9.95
N GLU A 204 -28.76 14.14 10.13
CA GLU A 204 -28.22 15.28 9.38
C GLU A 204 -27.70 14.91 7.99
N ALA A 205 -27.71 13.60 7.68
CA ALA A 205 -27.24 13.03 6.41
C ALA A 205 -25.81 13.45 6.07
N ASP A 206 -24.88 13.33 7.02
CA ASP A 206 -23.47 13.56 6.79
C ASP A 206 -22.56 12.60 7.57
N LEU A 207 -21.26 12.66 7.26
CA LEU A 207 -20.23 12.04 8.08
C LEU A 207 -18.99 12.93 8.14
N THR A 208 -18.21 12.80 9.20
CA THR A 208 -16.96 13.54 9.39
C THR A 208 -15.75 12.63 9.35
N VAL A 209 -14.75 12.95 8.52
CA VAL A 209 -13.54 12.13 8.37
C VAL A 209 -12.42 12.60 9.30
N VAL A 210 -12.46 12.17 10.56
CA VAL A 210 -11.47 12.61 11.57
C VAL A 210 -10.22 11.71 11.62
N GLN A 211 -10.37 10.42 11.28
CA GLN A 211 -9.29 9.44 11.41
C GLN A 211 -9.24 8.42 10.27
N GLN A 212 -8.17 7.62 10.28
CA GLN A 212 -7.97 6.52 9.35
C GLN A 212 -7.25 5.35 10.04
N ILE A 213 -7.53 4.14 9.60
CA ILE A 213 -6.72 2.97 9.90
C ILE A 213 -5.63 2.85 8.84
N THR A 214 -4.38 2.86 9.29
CA THR A 214 -3.19 2.59 8.47
C THR A 214 -2.50 1.32 8.94
N THR A 215 -1.49 0.84 8.22
CA THR A 215 -0.65 -0.27 8.69
C THR A 215 0.79 0.16 8.88
N VAL A 216 1.41 -0.37 9.95
CA VAL A 216 2.86 -0.36 10.15
C VAL A 216 3.34 -1.79 10.03
N GLY A 217 3.93 -2.13 8.88
CA GLY A 217 4.09 -3.53 8.47
C GLY A 217 2.72 -4.14 8.15
N TYR A 218 2.18 -4.92 9.09
CA TYR A 218 0.86 -5.54 9.00
C TYR A 218 -0.07 -5.18 10.16
N THR A 219 0.44 -4.53 11.22
CA THR A 219 -0.39 -4.17 12.37
C THR A 219 -1.24 -2.92 12.04
N PRO A 220 -2.57 -2.99 12.19
CA PRO A 220 -3.45 -1.82 12.13
C PRO A 220 -3.04 -0.78 13.17
N VAL A 221 -2.95 0.47 12.74
CA VAL A 221 -2.74 1.61 13.62
C VAL A 221 -3.69 2.71 13.22
N VAL A 222 -4.55 3.09 14.16
CA VAL A 222 -5.46 4.22 14.05
C VAL A 222 -4.66 5.52 14.13
N ARG A 223 -4.93 6.45 13.23
CA ARG A 223 -4.27 7.76 13.19
C ARG A 223 -5.26 8.82 12.79
N LYS A 224 -5.07 10.04 13.32
CA LYS A 224 -5.71 11.23 12.74
C LYS A 224 -5.33 11.36 11.26
N VAL A 225 -6.22 11.95 10.48
CA VAL A 225 -5.93 12.33 9.10
C VAL A 225 -4.68 13.22 9.04
N LYS A 226 -3.88 13.04 7.98
CA LYS A 226 -2.51 13.61 7.92
C LYS A 226 -2.50 15.14 7.74
N SER A 227 -3.59 15.71 7.23
CA SER A 227 -3.70 17.13 6.88
C SER A 227 -5.07 17.63 7.29
N ASP A 228 -5.17 18.91 7.63
CA ASP A 228 -6.44 19.59 7.93
C ASP A 228 -7.44 19.46 6.78
N ALA A 229 -6.99 19.53 5.52
CA ALA A 229 -7.84 19.25 4.35
C ALA A 229 -8.38 17.81 4.27
N GLY A 230 -7.83 16.90 5.07
CA GLY A 230 -8.33 15.53 5.22
C GLY A 230 -9.47 15.45 6.24
N ASP A 231 -9.50 16.36 7.22
CA ASP A 231 -10.55 16.51 8.22
C ASP A 231 -11.68 17.32 7.60
N ARG A 232 -12.77 16.63 7.26
CA ARG A 232 -13.83 17.21 6.43
C ARG A 232 -15.15 16.52 6.68
N ILE A 233 -16.21 17.29 6.54
CA ILE A 233 -17.58 16.81 6.49
C ILE A 233 -17.90 16.37 5.06
N ILE A 234 -18.56 15.23 4.94
CA ILE A 234 -18.99 14.63 3.68
C ILE A 234 -20.51 14.45 3.76
N PRO A 235 -21.30 15.19 2.97
CA PRO A 235 -22.73 14.98 2.93
C PRO A 235 -23.04 13.59 2.36
N LEU A 236 -24.15 13.01 2.78
CA LEU A 236 -24.69 11.73 2.36
C LEU A 236 -25.95 11.96 1.53
N GLY A 237 -26.18 11.09 0.55
CA GLY A 237 -27.36 11.16 -0.30
C GLY A 237 -28.41 10.20 0.24
N PRO A 238 -29.71 10.40 -0.07
CA PRO A 238 -30.78 9.56 0.47
C PRO A 238 -30.54 8.06 0.30
N THR A 239 -30.05 7.64 -0.87
CA THR A 239 -29.69 6.24 -1.14
C THR A 239 -28.57 5.72 -0.25
N THR A 240 -27.57 6.55 0.06
CA THR A 240 -26.47 6.15 0.97
C THR A 240 -26.95 6.11 2.41
N VAL A 241 -27.80 7.05 2.83
CA VAL A 241 -28.40 7.05 4.17
C VAL A 241 -29.23 5.79 4.39
N ALA A 242 -30.11 5.44 3.45
CA ALA A 242 -30.90 4.21 3.52
C ALA A 242 -30.02 2.96 3.60
N LEU A 243 -28.99 2.88 2.77
CA LEU A 243 -28.01 1.78 2.80
C LEU A 243 -27.29 1.65 4.15
N LEU A 244 -26.86 2.77 4.73
CA LEU A 244 -26.18 2.77 6.02
C LEU A 244 -27.14 2.42 7.17
N ALA A 245 -28.42 2.81 7.08
CA ALA A 245 -29.44 2.39 8.03
C ALA A 245 -29.68 0.87 7.98
N GLU A 246 -29.77 0.29 6.77
CA GLU A 246 -29.86 -1.18 6.59
C GLU A 246 -28.64 -1.89 7.18
N TYR A 247 -27.44 -1.33 6.99
CA TYR A 247 -26.21 -1.84 7.59
C TYR A 247 -26.27 -1.82 9.13
N LEU A 248 -26.76 -0.72 9.74
CA LEU A 248 -26.88 -0.62 11.19
C LEU A 248 -27.87 -1.64 11.75
N ASN A 249 -28.98 -1.89 11.07
CA ASN A 249 -29.94 -2.94 11.45
C ASN A 249 -29.30 -4.34 11.40
N MET A 250 -28.54 -4.64 10.35
CA MET A 250 -27.80 -5.91 10.23
C MET A 250 -26.77 -6.06 11.36
N ARG A 251 -26.04 -4.97 11.67
CA ARG A 251 -25.05 -4.94 12.76
C ARG A 251 -25.70 -5.16 14.12
N GLN A 252 -26.88 -4.58 14.37
CA GLN A 252 -27.62 -4.78 15.61
C GLN A 252 -27.91 -6.28 15.85
N GLY A 253 -28.30 -7.01 14.81
CA GLY A 253 -28.49 -8.47 14.91
C GLY A 253 -27.22 -9.23 15.31
N TRP A 254 -26.03 -8.80 14.85
CA TRP A 254 -24.76 -9.41 15.28
C TRP A 254 -24.44 -9.11 16.76
N GLN A 255 -24.75 -7.89 17.20
CA GLN A 255 -24.57 -7.48 18.59
C GLN A 255 -25.49 -8.27 19.52
N GLU A 256 -26.77 -8.39 19.18
CA GLU A 256 -27.75 -9.18 19.94
C GLU A 256 -27.34 -10.66 20.02
N ALA A 257 -26.89 -11.24 18.91
CA ALA A 257 -26.41 -12.62 18.88
C ALA A 257 -25.14 -12.85 19.73
N SER A 258 -24.30 -11.83 19.90
CA SER A 258 -23.06 -11.90 20.69
C SER A 258 -23.27 -11.57 22.16
N GLY A 259 -24.36 -10.86 22.50
CA GLY A 259 -24.68 -10.43 23.86
C GLY A 259 -23.51 -9.70 24.53
N ASP A 260 -23.21 -10.10 25.76
CA ASP A 260 -22.15 -9.49 26.59
C ASP A 260 -20.73 -9.64 26.02
N ALA A 261 -20.52 -10.56 25.07
CA ALA A 261 -19.22 -10.76 24.42
C ALA A 261 -18.93 -9.74 23.32
N TRP A 262 -19.88 -8.84 23.00
CA TRP A 262 -19.72 -7.87 21.93
C TRP A 262 -18.62 -6.83 22.22
N PRO A 263 -17.61 -6.71 21.35
CA PRO A 263 -16.55 -5.74 21.57
C PRO A 263 -17.03 -4.33 21.20
N ASN A 264 -17.15 -3.46 22.20
CA ASN A 264 -17.53 -2.05 22.03
C ASN A 264 -16.39 -1.20 21.44
N THR A 265 -16.04 -1.46 20.17
CA THR A 265 -14.85 -0.86 19.53
C THR A 265 -15.05 0.59 19.09
N GLY A 266 -16.30 1.05 18.95
CA GLY A 266 -16.66 2.40 18.51
C GLY A 266 -16.42 2.70 17.03
N PHE A 267 -16.04 1.70 16.24
CA PHE A 267 -15.93 1.83 14.78
C PHE A 267 -17.27 1.61 14.10
N PHE A 268 -17.52 2.39 13.05
CA PHE A 268 -18.73 2.31 12.27
C PHE A 268 -18.78 1.01 11.46
N PHE A 269 -17.74 0.76 10.65
CA PHE A 269 -17.64 -0.47 9.86
C PHE A 269 -16.87 -1.57 10.60
N ILE A 270 -17.60 -2.60 10.99
CA ILE A 270 -17.11 -3.77 11.72
C ILE A 270 -17.52 -5.07 11.04
N ARG A 271 -16.85 -6.15 11.44
CA ARG A 271 -17.13 -7.53 11.05
C ARG A 271 -18.24 -8.12 11.93
N PRO A 272 -18.80 -9.30 11.56
CA PRO A 272 -19.78 -10.00 12.41
C PRO A 272 -19.28 -10.36 13.81
N ASP A 273 -17.96 -10.42 14.02
CA ASP A 273 -17.34 -10.62 15.34
C ASP A 273 -17.13 -9.31 16.14
N GLY A 274 -17.69 -8.19 15.67
CA GLY A 274 -17.60 -6.86 16.30
C GLY A 274 -16.26 -6.14 16.11
N GLN A 275 -15.25 -6.79 15.53
CA GLN A 275 -13.93 -6.20 15.33
C GLN A 275 -13.87 -5.33 14.07
N PRO A 276 -13.02 -4.28 14.04
CA PRO A 276 -12.90 -3.40 12.88
C PRO A 276 -12.25 -4.09 11.68
N TRP A 277 -12.59 -3.61 10.49
CA TRP A 277 -11.98 -4.09 9.25
C TRP A 277 -10.52 -3.64 9.11
N HIS A 278 -9.62 -4.60 8.88
CA HIS A 278 -8.24 -4.28 8.52
C HIS A 278 -8.21 -3.74 7.06
N PRO A 279 -7.58 -2.58 6.76
CA PRO A 279 -7.63 -1.95 5.44
C PRO A 279 -7.15 -2.82 4.28
N ARG A 280 -6.26 -3.79 4.52
CA ARG A 280 -5.87 -4.78 3.51
C ARG A 280 -6.90 -5.90 3.36
N SER A 281 -7.46 -6.43 4.45
CA SER A 281 -8.44 -7.54 4.38
C SER A 281 -9.80 -7.07 3.91
N SER A 282 -10.21 -5.81 4.12
CA SER A 282 -11.40 -5.26 3.45
C SER A 282 -11.28 -5.25 1.92
N ALA A 283 -10.07 -5.37 1.37
CA ALA A 283 -9.84 -5.58 -0.07
C ALA A 283 -9.62 -7.07 -0.44
N THR A 284 -9.59 -7.99 0.52
CA THR A 284 -9.29 -9.42 0.32
C THR A 284 -10.22 -10.39 1.07
N ALA A 285 -11.25 -9.91 1.77
CA ALA A 285 -12.17 -10.75 2.50
C ALA A 285 -12.90 -11.65 1.49
N SER A 286 -12.91 -12.93 1.83
CA SER A 286 -13.29 -14.10 1.05
C SER A 286 -12.62 -14.27 -0.32
N THR A 287 -12.18 -15.50 -0.59
CA THR A 287 -11.72 -15.98 -1.90
C THR A 287 -12.79 -15.75 -3.01
N THR A 288 -14.02 -15.39 -2.62
CA THR A 288 -15.19 -15.17 -3.47
C THR A 288 -15.52 -13.67 -3.69
N SER A 289 -15.15 -12.75 -2.80
CA SER A 289 -15.56 -11.33 -2.85
C SER A 289 -14.41 -10.32 -2.90
N SER A 290 -13.16 -10.79 -2.92
CA SER A 290 -12.05 -9.97 -3.39
C SER A 290 -12.40 -9.35 -4.76
N PRO A 291 -12.02 -8.10 -5.06
CA PRO A 291 -12.15 -7.53 -6.41
C PRO A 291 -11.59 -8.47 -7.48
N ARG A 292 -10.62 -9.34 -7.15
CA ARG A 292 -10.14 -10.41 -8.04
C ARG A 292 -11.16 -11.49 -8.44
N ALA A 293 -12.14 -11.81 -7.61
CA ALA A 293 -13.13 -12.86 -7.86
C ALA A 293 -14.31 -12.31 -8.68
N ALA A 294 -14.85 -11.15 -8.27
CA ALA A 294 -15.83 -10.37 -9.05
C ALA A 294 -15.31 -10.06 -10.47
N CYS A 295 -14.04 -9.66 -10.58
CA CYS A 295 -13.44 -9.31 -11.87
C CYS A 295 -13.11 -10.49 -12.80
N ARG A 296 -13.16 -11.74 -12.33
CA ARG A 296 -13.14 -12.92 -13.23
C ARG A 296 -14.47 -13.12 -13.93
N GLN A 297 -15.57 -12.68 -13.33
CA GLN A 297 -16.92 -12.77 -13.90
C GLN A 297 -17.32 -11.55 -14.72
N CYS A 298 -16.91 -10.33 -14.35
CA CYS A 298 -17.16 -9.12 -15.16
C CYS A 298 -16.03 -8.77 -16.15
N GLY A 299 -14.98 -9.60 -16.23
CA GLY A 299 -13.95 -9.47 -17.26
C GLY A 299 -12.96 -8.32 -17.09
N CYS A 300 -12.90 -7.61 -15.95
CA CYS A 300 -12.05 -6.41 -15.77
C CYS A 300 -11.15 -6.48 -14.52
N THR A 301 -10.12 -7.35 -14.44
CA THR A 301 -9.39 -7.52 -13.15
C THR A 301 -8.29 -6.49 -12.87
N THR A 302 -8.66 -5.50 -12.08
CA THR A 302 -7.72 -4.72 -11.25
C THR A 302 -7.25 -5.61 -10.08
N CYS A 303 -5.94 -5.95 -10.05
CA CYS A 303 -5.17 -6.54 -8.93
C CYS A 303 -4.73 -8.03 -8.93
N ALA A 304 -4.82 -8.81 -10.01
CA ALA A 304 -4.11 -10.11 -10.08
C ALA A 304 -2.64 -9.96 -10.56
N THR A 305 -1.73 -10.69 -9.91
CA THR A 305 -0.35 -10.92 -10.39
C THR A 305 -0.28 -12.40 -10.76
N VAL A 306 0.05 -12.68 -12.03
CA VAL A 306 0.48 -13.95 -12.64
C VAL A 306 -0.58 -15.07 -12.67
N PRO A 307 -0.85 -15.71 -13.84
CA PRO A 307 -1.70 -16.89 -13.94
C PRO A 307 -1.01 -18.15 -13.36
N PRO A 308 -1.75 -19.17 -12.90
CA PRO A 308 -1.17 -20.48 -12.59
C PRO A 308 -0.66 -21.14 -13.87
N ARG A 309 0.55 -21.71 -13.83
CA ARG A 309 1.08 -22.56 -14.90
C ARG A 309 0.18 -23.80 -15.01
N THR A 310 -0.39 -24.02 -16.17
CA THR A 310 -0.95 -25.32 -16.54
C THR A 310 0.20 -26.32 -16.62
N SER A 311 0.22 -27.29 -15.71
CA SER A 311 1.04 -28.49 -15.85
C SER A 311 0.42 -29.34 -16.95
N GLY A 312 0.96 -29.23 -18.16
CA GLY A 312 0.68 -30.17 -19.24
C GLY A 312 1.44 -31.46 -18.99
N THR A 313 0.77 -32.43 -18.37
CA THR A 313 1.18 -33.83 -18.38
C THR A 313 0.83 -34.39 -19.76
N ALA A 314 1.81 -34.49 -20.66
CA ALA A 314 1.68 -35.33 -21.84
C ALA A 314 2.10 -36.74 -21.45
N ALA A 315 1.13 -37.67 -21.38
CA ALA A 315 1.38 -39.10 -21.33
C ALA A 315 1.72 -39.59 -22.75
N PRO A 316 2.69 -40.51 -22.93
CA PRO A 316 2.98 -41.08 -24.23
C PRO A 316 2.06 -42.26 -24.53
N THR A 317 1.57 -42.32 -25.77
CA THR A 317 1.20 -43.55 -26.48
C THR A 317 2.02 -43.61 -27.74
#